data_AF-A0AAD5QEY2-F1
#
_entry.id   AF-A0AAD5QEY2-F1
#
_cell.length_a   1.000
_cell.length_b   1.000
_cell.length_c   1.000
_cell.angle_alpha   90.00
_cell.angle_beta   90.00
_cell.angle_gamma   90.00
#
_symmetry.space_group_name_H-M   'P 1'
#
loop_
_entity.id
_entity.type
_entity.pdbx_description
1 polymer ?
#
loop_
_entity_poly.entity_id
_entity_poly.type
_entity_poly.pdbx_seq_one_letter_code
_entity_poly.pdbx_strand_id
1 'polypeptide(L)' 'MDIIIASFDSISEVNMDYTITMYLHQYWTDERLSWSSDVPINEMTLSGEFSQ' A
#
# COMPACT_ATOMS: atom_id res chain seq x y z
N MET A 1 5.35 -0.65 -7.07
CA MET A 1 5.49 -0.94 -5.64
C MET A 1 6.55 -0.01 -5.10
N ASP A 2 6.28 0.62 -3.97
CA ASP A 2 7.23 1.46 -3.24
C ASP A 2 7.03 1.29 -1.73
N ILE A 3 8.07 1.65 -0.98
CA ILE A 3 8.14 1.54 0.47
C ILE A 3 8.62 2.88 1.01
N ILE A 4 7.90 3.41 1.99
CA ILE A 4 8.27 4.62 2.73
C ILE A 4 8.55 4.22 4.17
N ILE A 5 9.76 4.50 4.65
CA ILE A 5 10.13 4.22 6.04
C ILE A 5 9.79 5.43 6.90
N ALA A 6 8.96 5.22 7.92
CA ALA A 6 8.57 6.26 8.87
C ALA A 6 9.54 6.35 10.05
N SER A 7 9.95 5.21 10.61
CA SER A 7 10.91 5.16 11.72
C SER A 7 11.69 3.85 11.76
N PHE A 8 12.87 3.93 12.39
CA PHE A 8 13.61 2.80 12.94
C PHE A 8 13.57 2.95 14.45
N ASP A 9 13.03 1.96 15.15
CA ASP A 9 12.74 2.07 16.59
C ASP A 9 13.76 1.27 17.41
N SER A 10 13.47 0.02 17.73
CA SER A 10 14.37 -0.81 18.54
C SER A 10 15.39 -1.54 17.68
N ILE A 11 16.66 -1.50 18.10
CA ILE A 11 17.76 -2.29 17.52
C ILE A 11 18.33 -3.15 18.63
N SER A 12 18.34 -4.48 18.44
CA SER A 12 19.02 -5.42 19.33
C SER A 12 20.13 -6.12 18.56
N GLU A 13 21.37 -5.64 18.71
CA GLU A 13 22.54 -6.17 17.99
C GLU A 13 22.87 -7.61 18.40
N VAL A 14 22.59 -7.98 19.65
CA VAL A 14 22.85 -9.32 20.20
C VAL A 14 21.88 -10.35 19.62
N ASN A 15 20.60 -9.96 19.47
CA ASN A 15 19.57 -10.84 18.92
C ASN A 15 19.42 -10.70 17.40
N MET A 16 20.04 -9.66 16.81
CA MET A 16 19.88 -9.24 15.42
C MET A 16 18.44 -8.84 15.04
N ASP A 17 17.69 -8.29 16.00
CA ASP A 17 16.30 -7.86 15.80
C ASP A 17 16.19 -6.35 15.60
N TYR A 18 15.33 -5.95 14.65
CA TYR A 18 15.06 -4.55 14.33
C TYR A 18 13.57 -4.33 14.18
N THR A 19 13.07 -3.24 14.77
CA THR A 19 11.68 -2.79 14.58
C THR A 19 11.69 -1.60 13.64
N ILE A 20 10.90 -1.68 12.56
CA ILE A 20 10.76 -0.63 11.55
C ILE A 20 9.28 -0.35 11.36
N THR A 21 8.91 0.93 11.36
CA THR A 21 7.58 1.38 10.94
C THR A 21 7.65 1.84 9.49
N MET A 22 6.80 1.26 8.63
CA MET A 22 6.82 1.55 7.18
C MET A 22 5.41 1.60 6.58
N TYR A 23 5.26 2.39 5.52
CA TYR A 23 4.12 2.39 4.62
C TYR A 23 4.49 1.63 3.35
N LEU A 24 3.69 0.62 3.00
CA LEU A 24 3.87 -0.20 1.80
C LEU A 24 2.80 0.16 0.78
N HIS A 25 3.22 0.65 -0.38
CA HIS A 25 2.33 0.92 -1.50
C HIS A 25 2.49 -0.16 -2.56
N GLN A 26 1.38 -0.82 -2.90
CA GLN A 26 1.34 -1.85 -3.94
C GLN A 26 0.50 -1.34 -5.10
N TYR A 27 1.02 -1.53 -6.31
CA TYR A 27 0.31 -1.25 -7.54
C TYR A 27 0.35 -2.50 -8.40
N TRP A 28 -0.81 -2.96 -8.82
CA TRP A 28 -0.95 -4.01 -9.81
C TRP A 28 -2.04 -3.60 -10.80
N THR A 29 -1.91 -4.05 -12.04
CA THR A 29 -2.93 -3.86 -13.07
C THR A 29 -3.86 -5.07 -13.04
N ASP A 30 -5.16 -4.84 -12.86
CA ASP A 30 -6.19 -5.88 -12.89
C ASP A 30 -7.22 -5.52 -13.98
N GLU A 31 -7.30 -6.34 -15.03
CA GLU A 31 -8.21 -6.11 -16.15
C GLU A 31 -9.69 -6.17 -15.73
N ARG A 32 -9.99 -6.90 -14.65
CA ARG A 32 -11.36 -7.03 -14.12
C ARG A 32 -11.87 -5.73 -13.48
N LEU A 33 -10.96 -4.82 -13.13
CA LEU A 33 -11.27 -3.49 -12.57
C LEU A 33 -11.31 -2.39 -13.64
N SER A 34 -11.25 -2.74 -14.92
CA SER A 34 -11.39 -1.77 -16.01
C SER A 34 -12.82 -1.20 -16.09
N TRP A 35 -12.92 0.07 -16.49
CA TRP A 35 -14.19 0.74 -16.71
C TRP A 35 -14.61 0.68 -18.17
N SER A 36 -15.92 0.70 -18.40
CA SER A 36 -16.46 0.82 -19.76
C SER A 36 -16.18 2.22 -20.30
N SER A 37 -15.87 2.29 -21.60
CA SER A 37 -15.62 3.53 -22.34
C SER A 37 -16.77 4.54 -22.27
N ASP A 38 -17.97 4.06 -21.92
CA ASP A 38 -19.20 4.84 -21.86
C ASP A 38 -19.31 5.70 -20.58
N VAL A 39 -18.48 5.43 -19.56
CA VAL A 39 -18.49 6.18 -18.31
C VAL A 39 -17.15 6.92 -18.15
N PRO A 40 -17.16 8.27 -18.16
CA PRO A 40 -15.94 9.08 -18.11
C PRO A 40 -15.43 9.19 -16.68
N ILE A 41 -14.99 8.08 -16.10
CA ILE A 41 -14.29 8.08 -14.83
C ILE A 41 -12.81 7.81 -15.14
N ASN A 42 -11.90 8.61 -14.57
CA ASN A 42 -10.44 8.47 -14.80
C ASN A 42 -9.70 7.86 -13.60
N GLU A 43 -10.24 8.04 -12.40
CA GLU A 43 -9.70 7.50 -11.15
C GLU A 43 -10.81 7.34 -10.10
N MET A 44 -10.64 6.37 -9.20
CA MET A 44 -11.52 6.15 -8.05
C MET A 44 -10.68 5.84 -6.82
N THR A 45 -10.94 6.55 -5.73
CA THR A 45 -10.31 6.31 -4.43
C THR A 45 -11.35 5.75 -3.47
N LEU A 46 -11.05 4.60 -2.88
CA LEU A 46 -11.90 3.95 -1.88
C LEU A 46 -11.27 4.11 -0.49
N SER A 47 -12.09 4.37 0.52
CA SER A 47 -11.65 4.33 1.93
C SER A 47 -11.56 2.89 2.41
N GLY A 48 -10.73 2.60 3.42
CA GLY A 48 -10.48 1.24 3.94
C GLY A 48 -11.72 0.47 4.44
N GLU A 49 -12.83 1.18 4.68
CA GLU A 49 -14.12 0.58 5.07
C GLU A 49 -14.79 -0.23 3.94
N PHE A 50 -14.33 -0.10 2.69
CA PHE A 50 -14.94 -0.77 1.54
C PHE A 50 -14.89 -2.31 1.57
N SER A 51 -14.01 -2.89 2.38
CA SER A 51 -13.79 -4.34 2.45
C SER A 51 -14.44 -5.00 3.68
N GLN A 52 -15.25 -4.27 4.45
CA GLN A 52 -15.88 -4.76 5.67
C GLN A 52 -17.24 -5.42 5.40
#